data_AF-O77789-F1
#
_entry.id   AF-O77789-F1
#
_cell.length_a   1.000
_cell.length_b   1.000
_cell.length_c   1.000
_cell.angle_alpha   90.00
_cell.angle_beta   90.00
_cell.angle_gamma   90.00
#
_symmetry.space_group_name_H-M   'P 1'
#
loop_
_entity.id
_entity.type
_entity.pdbx_description
1 polymer ?
#
loop_
_entity_poly.entity_id
_entity_poly.type
_entity_poly.pdbx_seq_one_letter_code
_entity_poly.pdbx_strand_id
1 'polypeptide(L)'
;VNPQSRCSAEEALAHPFFQQYVVEEVRHFSPRGKFKVIALTVLASVRIYYQYRRVKPVTREIVIRDPYALRPLRRLIDAYAFRIYGHWVKKGQQQNRAALFENTPKAVLLSLAEDEDY
;
A
#
# COMPACT_ATOMS: atom_id res chain seq x y z
N VAL A 1 -25.70 -12.32 -4.06
CA VAL A 1 -26.25 -11.67 -2.84
C VAL A 1 -26.86 -10.33 -3.24
N ASN A 2 -28.19 -10.17 -3.17
CA ASN A 2 -28.87 -8.93 -3.56
C ASN A 2 -28.86 -7.93 -2.38
N PRO A 3 -28.33 -6.70 -2.52
CA PRO A 3 -28.35 -5.70 -1.45
C PRO A 3 -29.76 -5.29 -1.02
N GLN A 4 -30.72 -5.30 -1.95
CA GLN A 4 -32.11 -4.89 -1.68
C GLN A 4 -32.89 -5.89 -0.81
N SER A 5 -32.40 -7.13 -0.68
CA SER A 5 -33.02 -8.15 0.17
C SER A 5 -32.36 -8.26 1.55
N ARG A 6 -31.50 -7.30 1.93
CA ARG A 6 -30.90 -7.26 3.28
C ARG A 6 -31.85 -6.55 4.22
N CYS A 7 -31.90 -6.99 5.48
CA CYS A 7 -32.67 -6.31 6.50
C CYS A 7 -32.13 -4.88 6.72
N SER A 8 -33.04 -3.94 6.95
CA SER A 8 -32.66 -2.61 7.43
C SER A 8 -32.11 -2.71 8.86
N ALA A 9 -31.39 -1.67 9.32
CA ALA A 9 -30.88 -1.63 10.69
C ALA A 9 -32.02 -1.70 11.73
N GLU A 10 -33.15 -1.08 11.42
CA GLU A 10 -34.35 -1.08 12.26
C GLU A 10 -34.99 -2.47 12.34
N GLU A 11 -35.15 -3.14 11.18
CA GLU A 11 -35.63 -4.53 11.12
C GLU A 11 -34.72 -5.51 11.86
N ALA A 12 -33.40 -5.32 11.75
CA ALA A 12 -32.43 -6.14 12.46
C ALA A 12 -32.57 -5.98 13.98
N LEU A 13 -32.72 -4.75 14.47
CA LEU A 13 -32.89 -4.47 15.91
C LEU A 13 -34.24 -4.96 16.46
N ALA A 14 -35.28 -4.98 15.63
CA ALA A 14 -36.58 -5.54 15.98
C ALA A 14 -36.58 -7.08 16.05
N HIS A 15 -35.51 -7.74 15.60
CA HIS A 15 -35.43 -9.19 15.61
C HIS A 15 -35.40 -9.75 17.06
N PRO A 16 -36.15 -10.82 17.38
CA PRO A 16 -36.23 -11.37 18.74
C PRO A 16 -34.88 -11.70 19.39
N PHE A 17 -33.89 -12.07 18.57
CA PHE A 17 -32.50 -12.28 19.00
C PHE A 17 -31.91 -11.08 19.77
N PHE A 18 -32.17 -9.85 19.31
CA PHE A 18 -31.67 -8.64 19.97
C PHE A 18 -32.59 -8.14 21.08
N GLN A 19 -33.87 -8.52 21.08
CA GLN A 19 -34.81 -8.21 22.17
C GLN A 19 -34.55 -9.04 23.42
N GLN A 20 -33.90 -10.19 23.29
CA GLN A 20 -33.54 -11.09 24.39
C GLN A 20 -32.24 -10.67 25.11
N TYR A 21 -31.67 -9.50 24.80
CA TYR A 21 -30.39 -9.08 25.34
C TYR A 21 -30.51 -8.68 26.83
N VAL A 22 -30.40 -9.68 27.70
CA VAL A 22 -30.20 -9.51 29.14
C VAL A 22 -28.72 -9.24 29.35
N VAL A 23 -28.37 -7.97 29.53
CA VAL A 23 -26.98 -7.57 29.77
C VAL A 23 -26.63 -7.94 31.21
N GLU A 24 -25.95 -9.07 31.41
CA GLU A 24 -25.00 -9.10 32.51
C GLU A 24 -23.89 -8.11 32.13
N GLU A 25 -23.92 -6.90 32.71
CA GLU A 25 -22.84 -5.93 32.56
C GLU A 25 -21.60 -6.44 33.29
N VAL A 26 -20.95 -7.43 32.70
CA VAL A 26 -19.69 -7.95 33.20
C VAL A 26 -18.55 -7.10 32.64
N ARG A 27 -18.56 -5.79 32.95
CA ARG A 27 -17.40 -4.92 32.66
C ARG A 27 -16.28 -5.22 33.65
N HIS A 28 -15.61 -6.36 33.47
CA HIS A 28 -14.42 -6.67 34.24
C HIS A 28 -13.29 -5.71 33.84
N PHE A 29 -12.83 -4.92 34.81
CA PHE A 29 -11.64 -4.11 34.63
C PHE A 29 -10.43 -5.03 34.48
N SER A 30 -9.85 -5.09 33.27
CA SER A 30 -8.58 -5.77 33.04
C SER A 30 -7.44 -4.73 33.05
N PRO A 31 -6.58 -4.67 34.09
CA PRO A 31 -5.48 -3.70 34.15
C PRO A 31 -4.52 -3.85 32.97
N ARG A 32 -4.17 -5.09 32.61
CA ARG A 32 -3.28 -5.41 31.47
C ARG A 32 -3.88 -4.96 30.14
N GLY A 33 -5.18 -5.19 29.92
CA GLY A 33 -5.88 -4.77 28.71
C GLY A 33 -5.87 -3.25 28.56
N LYS A 34 -6.21 -2.53 29.63
CA LYS A 34 -6.18 -1.06 29.62
C LYS A 34 -4.78 -0.50 29.39
N PHE A 35 -3.77 -1.05 30.07
CA PHE A 35 -2.38 -0.63 29.87
C PHE A 35 -1.93 -0.87 28.44
N LYS A 36 -2.23 -2.02 27.84
CA LYS A 36 -1.89 -2.34 26.45
C LYS A 36 -2.53 -1.34 25.48
N VAL A 37 -3.81 -1.00 25.65
CA VAL A 37 -4.49 -0.02 24.80
C VAL A 37 -3.87 1.37 24.96
N ILE A 38 -3.58 1.81 26.18
CA ILE A 38 -2.93 3.10 26.44
C ILE A 38 -1.52 3.13 25.79
N ALA A 39 -0.73 2.08 25.97
CA ALA A 39 0.60 2.00 25.37
C ALA A 39 0.53 2.03 23.83
N LEU A 40 -0.40 1.29 23.22
CA LEU A 40 -0.58 1.27 21.77
C LEU A 40 -1.08 2.60 21.22
N THR A 41 -2.00 3.27 21.91
CA THR A 41 -2.51 4.59 21.50
C THR A 41 -1.42 5.65 21.56
N VAL A 42 -0.62 5.69 22.63
CA VAL A 42 0.54 6.59 22.72
C VAL A 42 1.55 6.29 21.61
N LEU A 43 1.90 5.02 21.40
CA LEU A 43 2.84 4.61 20.35
C LEU A 43 2.34 5.00 18.95
N ALA A 44 1.05 4.80 18.68
CA ALA A 44 0.41 5.18 17.42
C ALA A 44 0.44 6.71 17.23
N SER A 45 0.05 7.49 18.23
CA SER A 45 0.08 8.95 18.18
C SER A 45 1.49 9.50 17.92
N VAL A 46 2.50 8.96 18.60
CA VAL A 46 3.90 9.33 18.38
C VAL A 46 4.36 8.99 16.96
N ARG A 47 4.04 7.77 16.48
CA ARG A 47 4.36 7.36 15.11
C ARG A 47 3.69 8.27 14.09
N ILE A 48 2.41 8.58 14.26
CA ILE A 48 1.68 9.48 13.37
C ILE A 48 2.31 10.87 13.39
N TYR A 49 2.63 11.43 14.56
CA TYR A 49 3.25 12.74 14.68
C TYR A 49 4.60 12.83 13.93
N TYR A 50 5.49 11.86 14.14
CA TYR A 50 6.78 11.84 13.44
C TYR A 50 6.63 11.54 11.95
N GLN A 51 5.70 10.67 11.57
CA GLN A 51 5.47 10.30 10.17
C GLN A 51 4.79 11.43 9.39
N TYR A 52 3.85 12.16 10.02
CA TYR A 52 3.14 13.29 9.42
C TYR A 52 4.11 14.39 8.97
N ARG A 53 5.15 14.68 9.77
CA ARG A 53 6.17 15.68 9.42
C ARG A 53 7.17 15.20 8.36
N ARG A 54 7.29 13.89 8.13
CA ARG A 54 8.25 13.29 7.20
C ARG A 54 7.64 12.87 5.86
N VAL A 55 6.33 12.60 5.83
CA VAL A 55 5.64 12.10 4.65
C VAL A 55 4.98 13.25 3.92
N LYS A 56 5.45 13.51 2.69
CA LYS A 56 4.69 14.32 1.74
C LYS A 56 3.37 13.58 1.48
N PRO A 57 2.20 14.22 1.64
CA PRO A 57 0.93 13.56 1.36
C PRO A 57 0.92 13.07 -0.08
N VAL A 58 0.69 11.76 -0.25
CA VAL A 58 0.54 11.16 -1.57
C VAL A 58 -0.86 11.52 -2.05
N THR A 59 -0.96 12.65 -2.76
CA THR A 59 -2.22 13.05 -3.39
C THR A 59 -2.42 12.27 -4.69
N ARG A 60 -3.69 12.07 -5.07
CA ARG A 60 -4.06 11.41 -6.32
C ARG A 60 -3.42 12.07 -7.55
N GLU A 61 -3.33 13.40 -7.53
CA GLU A 61 -2.72 14.19 -8.61
C GLU A 61 -1.24 13.89 -8.80
N ILE A 62 -0.47 13.76 -7.72
CA ILE A 62 0.96 13.41 -7.78
C ILE A 62 1.14 12.01 -8.38
N VAL A 63 0.29 11.06 -7.98
CA VAL A 63 0.33 9.69 -8.50
C VAL A 63 0.00 9.63 -9.98
N ILE A 64 -0.96 10.43 -10.46
CA ILE A 64 -1.33 10.48 -11.88
C ILE A 64 -0.25 11.18 -12.71
N ARG A 65 0.31 12.29 -12.21
CA ARG A 65 1.29 13.10 -12.94
C ARG A 65 2.66 12.42 -13.05
N ASP A 66 3.17 11.88 -11.95
CA ASP A 66 4.45 11.17 -11.92
C ASP A 66 4.43 10.04 -10.85
N PRO A 67 3.98 8.84 -11.22
CA PRO A 67 3.96 7.70 -10.30
C PRO A 67 5.37 7.24 -9.90
N TYR A 68 6.39 7.56 -10.70
CA TYR A 68 7.77 7.18 -10.43
C TYR A 68 8.45 8.11 -9.42
N ALA A 69 7.97 9.35 -9.21
CA ALA A 69 8.50 10.25 -8.18
C ALA A 69 8.46 9.66 -6.76
N LEU A 70 7.48 8.80 -6.48
CA LEU A 70 7.26 8.21 -5.17
C LEU A 70 8.03 6.89 -5.04
N ARG A 71 9.09 6.87 -4.22
CA ARG A 71 9.93 5.68 -3.98
C ARG A 71 9.15 4.40 -3.65
N PRO A 72 8.09 4.41 -2.81
CA PRO A 72 7.30 3.20 -2.55
C PRO A 72 6.52 2.72 -3.76
N LEU A 73 5.93 3.64 -4.53
CA LEU A 73 5.13 3.32 -5.70
C LEU A 73 6.01 2.80 -6.85
N ARG A 74 7.15 3.45 -7.10
CA ARG A 74 8.19 2.96 -8.02
C ARG A 74 8.58 1.52 -7.73
N ARG A 75 8.89 1.21 -6.47
CA ARG A 75 9.26 -0.16 -6.05
C ARG A 75 8.15 -1.18 -6.32
N LEU A 76 6.89 -0.80 -6.10
CA LEU A 76 5.74 -1.67 -6.40
C LEU A 76 5.64 -1.92 -7.90
N ILE A 77 5.65 -0.87 -8.71
CA ILE A 77 5.57 -0.97 -10.18
C ILE A 77 6.69 -1.85 -10.72
N ASP A 78 7.94 -1.59 -10.32
CA ASP A 78 9.11 -2.35 -10.77
C ASP A 78 9.05 -3.82 -10.34
N ALA A 79 8.53 -4.11 -9.14
CA ALA A 79 8.37 -5.48 -8.66
C ALA A 79 7.33 -6.25 -9.48
N TYR A 80 6.19 -5.62 -9.81
CA TYR A 80 5.17 -6.25 -10.66
C TYR A 80 5.64 -6.42 -12.10
N ALA A 81 6.29 -5.40 -12.67
CA ALA A 81 6.88 -5.47 -14.00
C ALA A 81 7.90 -6.61 -14.08
N PHE A 82 8.77 -6.76 -13.08
CA PHE A 82 9.74 -7.87 -13.01
C PHE A 82 9.07 -9.23 -12.82
N ARG A 83 7.93 -9.33 -12.11
CA ARG A 83 7.21 -10.61 -12.01
C ARG A 83 6.63 -11.07 -13.35
N ILE A 84 6.16 -10.12 -14.17
CA ILE A 84 5.58 -10.43 -15.49
C ILE A 84 6.71 -10.68 -16.51
N TYR A 85 7.62 -9.72 -16.66
CA TYR A 85 8.64 -9.71 -17.71
C TYR A 85 10.01 -10.22 -17.26
N GLY A 86 10.16 -10.66 -16.01
CA GLY A 86 11.44 -11.14 -15.48
C GLY A 86 12.01 -12.33 -16.23
N HIS A 87 11.17 -13.11 -16.91
CA HIS A 87 11.58 -14.20 -17.77
C HIS A 87 12.28 -13.73 -19.06
N TRP A 88 12.10 -12.47 -19.47
CA TRP A 88 12.83 -11.84 -20.57
C TRP A 88 14.16 -11.23 -20.12
N VAL A 89 14.41 -11.14 -18.81
CA VAL A 89 15.69 -10.68 -18.25
C VAL A 89 16.66 -11.87 -18.16
N LYS A 90 17.63 -11.94 -19.08
CA LYS A 90 18.67 -12.99 -19.06
C LYS A 90 19.66 -12.76 -17.92
N LYS A 91 20.00 -13.82 -17.18
CA LYS A 91 21.06 -13.79 -16.16
C LYS A 91 22.44 -13.85 -16.83
N GLY A 92 23.08 -12.70 -17.05
CA GLY A 92 24.45 -12.57 -17.58
C GLY A 92 25.20 -11.35 -17.01
N GLN A 93 26.46 -11.13 -17.41
CA GLN A 93 27.34 -10.07 -16.86
C GLN A 93 26.86 -8.63 -17.11
N GLN A 94 26.02 -8.38 -18.11
CA GLN A 94 25.41 -7.05 -18.36
C GLN A 94 23.91 -7.07 -18.07
N GLN A 95 23.56 -7.21 -16.78
CA GLN A 95 22.19 -7.06 -16.31
C GLN A 95 21.90 -5.59 -15.99
N ASN A 96 21.38 -4.86 -16.97
CA ASN A 96 20.74 -3.57 -16.70
C ASN A 96 19.24 -3.80 -16.48
N ARG A 97 18.78 -3.68 -15.23
CA ARG A 97 17.33 -3.75 -14.91
C ARG A 97 16.54 -2.64 -15.58
N ALA A 98 17.19 -1.53 -15.95
CA ALA A 98 16.58 -0.44 -16.71
C ALA A 98 16.31 -0.82 -18.17
N ALA A 99 16.91 -1.88 -18.71
CA ALA A 99 16.67 -2.33 -20.09
C ALA A 99 15.23 -2.80 -20.34
N LEU A 100 14.46 -3.11 -19.28
CA LEU A 100 13.02 -3.37 -19.38
C LEU A 100 12.19 -2.13 -19.74
N PHE A 101 12.76 -0.94 -19.53
CA PHE A 101 12.09 0.36 -19.67
C PHE A 101 12.84 1.30 -20.63
N GLU A 102 13.84 0.81 -21.35
CA GLU A 102 14.52 1.55 -22.41
C GLU A 102 13.53 1.77 -23.56
N ASN A 103 13.13 3.04 -23.79
CA ASN A 103 12.27 3.42 -24.92
C ASN A 103 13.05 3.63 -26.22
N THR A 104 14.38 3.64 -26.16
CA THR A 104 15.26 3.79 -27.31
C THR A 104 15.86 2.44 -27.70
N PRO A 105 15.86 2.10 -29.00
CA PRO A 105 16.45 0.84 -29.45
C PRO A 105 17.95 0.83 -29.13
N LYS A 106 18.44 -0.30 -28.58
CA LYS A 106 19.83 -0.47 -28.15
C LYS A 106 20.87 -0.12 -29.22
N ALA A 107 20.54 -0.33 -30.49
CA ALA A 107 21.41 0.04 -31.62
C ALA A 107 21.73 1.55 -31.66
N VAL A 108 20.76 2.40 -31.33
CA VAL A 108 20.95 3.86 -31.28
C VAL A 108 21.75 4.30 -30.05
N LEU A 109 21.63 3.58 -28.93
CA LEU A 109 22.43 3.86 -27.74
C LEU A 109 23.89 3.44 -27.92
N LEU A 110 24.13 2.32 -28.61
CA LEU A 110 25.49 1.86 -28.93
C LEU A 110 26.19 2.83 -29.89
N SER A 111 25.50 3.31 -30.93
CA SER A 111 26.08 4.31 -31.83
C SER A 111 26.40 5.63 -31.11
N LEU A 112 25.54 6.09 -30.20
CA LEU A 112 25.81 7.30 -29.42
C LEU A 112 26.96 7.14 -28.43
N ALA A 113 27.16 5.94 -27.87
CA ALA A 113 28.29 5.65 -26.99
C ALA A 113 29.61 5.57 -27.77
N GLU A 114 29.60 5.04 -29.00
CA GLU A 114 30.75 5.03 -29.90
C GLU A 114 31.16 6.44 -30.35
N ASP A 115 30.21 7.36 -30.46
CA ASP A 115 30.44 8.77 -30.82
C ASP A 115 30.98 9.62 -29.64
N GLU A 116 30.77 9.22 -28.38
CA GLU A 116 31.29 9.92 -27.18
C GLU A 116 32.74 9.56 -26.83
N ASP A 117 33.27 8.45 -27.36
CA ASP A 117 34.64 7.97 -27.12
C ASP A 117 35.69 8.55 -28.11
N TYR A 118 35.32 9.58 -28.91
CA TYR A 118 36.19 10.27 -29.89
C TYR A 118 36.35 11.78 -29.61
#